data_AF-A0A3A8PW20-F1
#
_entry.id   AF-A0A3A8PW20-F1
#
_cell.length_a   1.000
_cell.length_b   1.000
_cell.length_c   1.000
_cell.angle_alpha   90.00
_cell.angle_beta   90.00
_cell.angle_gamma   90.00
#
_symmetry.space_group_name_H-M   'P 1'
#
loop_
_entity.id
_entity.type
_entity.pdbx_description
1 polymer ?
#
loop_
_entity_poly.entity_id
_entity_poly.type
_entity_poly.pdbx_seq_one_letter_code
_entity_poly.pdbx_strand_id
1 'polypeptide(L)'
;MCTGLALTACGGALTPEEAAAEETAALATSEAALASCGTWSSWTNTGATSCEPRSTCGSEWRCEPNLKGGDAQSLTGGPEGLIPVCPPGESAVRYDKNGRFNQQSSYRVCFDAAGNYTHTEYQYQSVFSACGC
;
A
#
# COMPACT_ATOMS: atom_id res chain seq x y z
N MET A 1 -3.43 33.43 49.58
CA MET A 1 -4.91 33.57 49.48
C MET A 1 -5.34 32.78 48.26
N CYS A 2 -6.18 31.77 48.48
CA CYS A 2 -6.75 30.91 47.45
C CYS A 2 -7.95 31.59 46.78
N THR A 3 -8.11 31.37 45.48
CA THR A 3 -9.42 31.19 44.86
C THR A 3 -9.38 29.83 44.17
N GLY A 4 -9.76 28.80 44.93
CA GLY A 4 -10.09 27.50 44.37
C GLY A 4 -11.58 27.44 44.05
N LEU A 5 -11.91 26.69 43.00
CA LEU A 5 -13.14 25.90 42.75
C LEU A 5 -12.89 25.23 41.38
N ALA A 6 -12.17 24.11 41.34
CA ALA A 6 -12.70 22.75 41.49
C ALA A 6 -13.60 22.33 40.31
N LEU A 7 -13.03 21.58 39.37
CA LEU A 7 -13.74 20.49 38.69
C LEU A 7 -12.75 19.44 38.13
N THR A 8 -11.80 19.02 38.97
CA THR A 8 -11.10 17.73 38.80
C THR A 8 -11.92 16.64 39.50
N ALA A 9 -13.14 16.40 39.02
CA ALA A 9 -14.04 15.38 39.54
C ALA A 9 -14.90 14.76 38.43
N CYS A 10 -14.24 14.10 37.47
CA CYS A 10 -14.74 12.89 36.82
C CYS A 10 -13.62 12.37 35.89
N GLY A 11 -13.08 11.19 36.20
CA GLY A 11 -12.27 10.43 35.24
C GLY A 11 -13.15 9.93 34.10
N GLY A 12 -13.50 10.82 33.18
CA GLY A 12 -14.12 10.46 31.91
C GLY A 12 -13.02 10.25 30.89
N ALA A 13 -12.98 9.08 30.25
CA ALA A 13 -12.22 8.90 29.03
C ALA A 13 -12.65 10.02 28.06
N LEU A 14 -11.68 10.71 27.46
CA LEU A 14 -11.90 11.64 26.36
C LEU A 14 -12.82 10.93 25.36
N THR A 15 -14.01 11.49 25.11
CA THR A 15 -14.94 10.83 24.20
C THR A 15 -14.31 10.81 22.81
N PRO A 16 -14.55 9.77 21.98
CA PRO A 16 -13.97 9.68 20.64
C PRO A 16 -14.23 10.93 19.78
N GLU A 17 -15.35 11.63 20.05
CA GLU A 17 -15.75 12.85 19.37
C GLU A 17 -14.93 14.08 19.81
N GLU A 18 -14.59 14.21 21.09
CA GLU A 18 -13.70 15.27 21.59
C GLU A 18 -12.25 15.03 21.19
N ALA A 19 -11.81 13.77 21.11
CA ALA A 19 -10.48 13.40 20.61
C ALA A 19 -10.37 13.66 19.10
N ALA A 20 -11.43 13.37 18.34
CA ALA A 20 -11.51 13.69 16.93
C ALA A 20 -11.57 15.20 16.68
N ALA A 21 -12.19 15.99 17.57
CA ALA A 21 -12.21 17.44 17.49
C ALA A 21 -10.82 18.06 17.75
N GLU A 22 -10.07 17.56 18.74
CA GLU A 22 -8.70 18.03 19.00
C GLU A 22 -7.70 17.56 17.93
N GLU A 23 -7.84 16.33 17.41
CA GLU A 23 -7.06 15.85 16.26
C GLU A 23 -7.38 16.64 14.99
N THR A 24 -8.65 16.92 14.69
CA THR A 24 -9.02 17.74 13.53
C THR A 24 -8.61 19.20 13.69
N ALA A 25 -8.61 19.76 14.90
CA ALA A 25 -8.07 21.09 15.16
C ALA A 25 -6.54 21.13 15.01
N ALA A 26 -5.83 20.06 15.42
CA ALA A 26 -4.38 19.90 15.22
C ALA A 26 -4.01 19.68 13.73
N LEU A 27 -4.81 18.92 13.00
CA LEU A 27 -4.72 18.74 11.55
C LEU A 27 -5.03 20.05 10.80
N ALA A 28 -6.04 20.80 11.22
CA ALA A 28 -6.37 22.10 10.65
C ALA A 28 -5.33 23.19 10.96
N THR A 29 -4.69 23.17 12.14
CA THR A 29 -3.57 24.08 12.44
C THR A 29 -2.27 23.70 11.73
N SER A 30 -2.06 22.42 11.40
CA SER A 30 -0.91 21.99 10.61
C SER A 30 -1.09 22.24 9.11
N GLU A 31 -2.30 22.13 8.56
CA GLU A 31 -2.59 22.58 7.20
C GLU A 31 -2.61 24.11 7.07
N ALA A 32 -3.02 24.85 8.10
CA ALA A 32 -2.97 26.32 8.11
C ALA A 32 -1.55 26.91 8.19
N ALA A 33 -0.55 26.12 8.58
CA ALA A 33 0.85 26.54 8.60
C ALA A 33 1.57 26.35 7.25
N LEU A 34 0.96 25.62 6.30
CA LEU A 34 1.55 25.34 4.99
C LEU A 34 1.09 26.39 3.98
N ALA A 35 1.97 27.33 3.65
CA ALA A 35 1.67 28.33 2.63
C ALA A 35 1.98 27.83 1.22
N SER A 36 3.03 27.00 1.06
CA SER A 36 3.38 26.46 -0.25
C SER A 36 4.21 25.18 -0.14
N CYS A 37 3.97 24.25 -1.07
CA CYS A 37 4.85 23.12 -1.31
C CYS A 37 5.41 23.22 -2.74
N GLY A 38 6.68 22.84 -2.90
CA GLY A 38 7.31 22.73 -4.20
C GLY A 38 6.70 21.62 -5.08
N THR A 39 7.13 21.55 -6.32
CA THR A 39 6.76 20.46 -7.23
C THR A 39 7.37 19.14 -6.77
N TRP A 40 6.64 18.04 -6.97
CA TRP A 40 7.18 16.70 -6.78
C TRP A 40 8.43 16.47 -7.64
N SER A 41 9.45 15.88 -7.03
CA SER A 41 10.64 15.41 -7.73
C SER A 41 10.26 14.32 -8.75
N SER A 42 11.15 14.07 -9.71
CA SER A 42 11.06 12.86 -10.52
C SER A 42 11.09 11.61 -9.63
N TRP A 43 10.43 10.55 -10.09
CA TRP A 43 10.50 9.24 -9.46
C TRP A 43 11.93 8.69 -9.51
N THR A 44 12.39 8.15 -8.40
CA THR A 44 13.71 7.53 -8.25
C THR A 44 13.57 6.16 -7.62
N ASN A 45 14.34 5.17 -8.08
CA ASN A 45 14.31 3.82 -7.50
C ASN A 45 14.94 3.85 -6.10
N THR A 46 14.27 3.27 -5.12
CA THR A 46 14.78 3.18 -3.74
C THR A 46 15.79 2.06 -3.56
N GLY A 47 15.91 1.17 -4.55
CA GLY A 47 16.72 -0.05 -4.49
C GLY A 47 15.97 -1.24 -3.88
N ALA A 48 14.81 -1.02 -3.26
CA ALA A 48 13.94 -2.10 -2.80
C ALA A 48 13.17 -2.72 -3.98
N THR A 49 13.05 -4.04 -3.94
CA THR A 49 12.30 -4.82 -4.94
C THR A 49 11.33 -5.77 -4.27
N SER A 50 10.12 -5.92 -4.81
CA SER A 50 9.15 -6.92 -4.41
C SER A 50 8.84 -7.91 -5.54
N CYS A 51 8.25 -9.03 -5.15
CA CYS A 51 7.94 -10.16 -6.02
C CYS A 51 6.48 -10.54 -5.87
N GLU A 52 5.71 -10.36 -6.93
CA GLU A 52 4.25 -10.56 -6.90
C GLU A 52 3.78 -11.25 -8.19
N PRO A 53 2.73 -12.10 -8.14
CA PRO A 53 2.17 -12.73 -9.33
C PRO A 53 1.74 -11.69 -10.37
N ARG A 54 2.09 -11.92 -11.64
CA ARG A 54 1.81 -10.97 -12.71
C ARG A 54 1.43 -11.69 -14.01
N SER A 55 0.20 -11.49 -14.45
CA SER A 55 -0.35 -12.07 -15.69
C SER A 55 0.47 -11.75 -16.96
N THR A 56 1.12 -10.58 -17.03
CA THR A 56 1.99 -10.23 -18.16
C THR A 56 3.28 -11.05 -18.23
N CYS A 57 3.64 -11.76 -17.15
CA CYS A 57 4.81 -12.64 -17.10
C CYS A 57 4.51 -14.09 -17.50
N GLY A 58 3.31 -14.32 -18.02
CA GLY A 58 2.81 -15.63 -18.35
C GLY A 58 2.35 -16.36 -17.09
N SER A 59 2.03 -17.63 -17.30
CA SER A 59 1.43 -18.47 -16.27
C SER A 59 2.08 -19.85 -16.26
N GLU A 60 1.89 -20.57 -15.17
CA GLU A 60 2.29 -21.95 -15.01
C GLU A 60 1.15 -22.76 -14.39
N TRP A 61 1.18 -24.07 -14.62
CA TRP A 61 0.25 -25.01 -14.00
C TRP A 61 0.93 -25.72 -12.83
N ARG A 62 0.22 -25.84 -11.71
CA ARG A 62 0.65 -26.62 -10.56
C ARG A 62 -0.47 -27.55 -10.13
N CYS A 63 -0.11 -28.76 -9.70
CA CYS A 63 -1.06 -29.68 -9.10
C CYS A 63 -1.16 -29.37 -7.61
N GLU A 64 -2.37 -29.11 -7.13
CA GLU A 64 -2.60 -28.80 -5.72
C GLU A 64 -3.49 -29.84 -5.04
N PRO A 65 -3.11 -30.30 -3.83
CA PRO A 65 -3.95 -31.17 -3.03
C PRO A 65 -5.10 -30.35 -2.44
N ASN A 66 -6.31 -30.92 -2.46
CA ASN A 66 -7.53 -30.43 -1.79
C ASN A 66 -8.40 -29.38 -2.51
N LEU A 67 -8.11 -29.00 -3.75
CA LEU A 67 -9.13 -28.33 -4.57
C LEU A 67 -10.00 -29.42 -5.19
N LYS A 68 -11.22 -29.59 -4.66
CA LYS A 68 -12.21 -30.61 -5.09
C LYS A 68 -12.14 -30.79 -6.60
N GLY A 69 -11.69 -31.97 -7.02
CA GLY A 69 -11.72 -32.38 -8.42
C GLY A 69 -13.15 -32.21 -8.92
N GLY A 70 -13.36 -31.24 -9.80
CA GLY A 70 -14.72 -30.80 -10.11
C GLY A 70 -14.85 -29.82 -11.25
N ASP A 71 -13.92 -28.90 -11.45
CA ASP A 71 -14.01 -27.96 -12.57
C ASP A 71 -12.69 -27.90 -13.34
N ALA A 72 -12.64 -28.62 -14.46
CA ALA A 72 -11.69 -28.32 -15.51
C ALA A 72 -11.96 -26.88 -15.98
N GLN A 73 -11.09 -25.93 -15.64
CA GLN A 73 -11.20 -24.58 -16.18
C GLN A 73 -11.06 -24.64 -17.71
N SER A 74 -12.11 -24.16 -18.39
CA SER A 74 -12.24 -24.18 -19.85
C SER A 74 -11.03 -23.56 -20.55
N LEU A 75 -10.52 -24.29 -21.54
CA LEU A 75 -9.52 -23.88 -22.52
C LEU A 75 -10.08 -22.78 -23.43
N THR A 76 -10.10 -21.54 -22.97
CA THR A 76 -10.37 -20.41 -23.86
C THR A 76 -9.38 -19.27 -23.61
N GLY A 77 -8.32 -19.21 -24.42
CA GLY A 77 -7.60 -17.97 -24.72
C GLY A 77 -6.32 -17.65 -23.94
N GLY A 78 -5.46 -18.63 -23.63
CA GLY A 78 -4.13 -18.35 -23.05
C GLY A 78 -3.02 -19.19 -23.69
N PRO A 79 -1.76 -18.69 -23.74
CA PRO A 79 -0.67 -19.34 -24.46
C PRO A 79 -0.40 -20.75 -23.92
N GLU A 80 -0.30 -21.68 -24.88
CA GLU A 80 -0.28 -23.12 -24.73
C GLU A 80 0.88 -23.62 -23.86
N GLY A 81 0.56 -23.95 -22.62
CA GLY A 81 1.31 -24.94 -21.83
C GLY A 81 0.30 -26.01 -21.45
N LEU A 82 0.50 -27.22 -21.97
CA LEU A 82 -0.37 -28.38 -21.71
C LEU A 82 -0.70 -28.48 -20.23
N ILE A 83 -2.00 -28.63 -19.91
CA ILE A 83 -2.44 -28.90 -18.54
C ILE A 83 -1.75 -30.19 -18.07
N PRO A 84 -1.01 -30.17 -16.95
CA PRO A 84 -0.32 -31.36 -16.47
C PRO A 84 -1.32 -32.41 -15.99
N VAL A 85 -0.96 -33.68 -16.15
CA VAL A 85 -1.71 -34.79 -15.52
C VAL A 85 -1.33 -34.80 -14.04
N CYS A 86 -2.29 -34.44 -13.18
CA CYS A 86 -2.08 -34.45 -11.75
C CYS A 86 -2.29 -35.83 -11.12
N PRO A 87 -1.54 -36.18 -10.06
CA PRO A 87 -1.79 -37.37 -9.25
C PRO A 87 -3.24 -37.46 -8.75
N PRO A 88 -3.76 -38.68 -8.47
CA PRO A 88 -5.08 -38.84 -7.88
C PRO A 88 -5.22 -38.05 -6.57
N GLY A 89 -6.26 -37.22 -6.47
CA GLY A 89 -6.52 -36.35 -5.31
C GLY A 89 -6.00 -34.92 -5.45
N GLU A 90 -5.32 -34.59 -6.56
CA GLU A 90 -4.88 -33.24 -6.90
C GLU A 90 -5.60 -32.72 -8.15
N SER A 91 -5.69 -31.39 -8.27
CA SER A 91 -6.26 -30.71 -9.44
C SER A 91 -5.23 -29.73 -10.02
N ALA A 92 -5.20 -29.59 -11.35
CA ALA A 92 -4.34 -28.63 -12.01
C ALA A 92 -4.89 -27.21 -11.86
N VAL A 93 -4.09 -26.31 -11.29
CA VAL A 93 -4.43 -24.90 -11.06
C VAL A 93 -3.43 -24.03 -11.79
N ARG A 94 -3.94 -22.98 -12.45
CA ARG A 94 -3.13 -22.01 -13.16
C ARG A 94 -2.73 -20.88 -12.23
N TYR A 95 -1.43 -20.59 -12.17
CA TYR A 95 -0.84 -19.49 -11.43
C TYR A 95 -0.14 -18.53 -12.37
N ASP A 96 -0.25 -17.23 -12.10
CA ASP A 96 0.57 -16.23 -12.79
C ASP A 96 2.02 -16.34 -12.31
N LYS A 97 2.97 -16.22 -13.24
CA LYS A 97 4.39 -16.17 -12.90
C LYS A 97 4.69 -14.85 -12.18
N ASN A 98 5.65 -14.90 -11.27
CA ASN A 98 6.04 -13.71 -10.52
C ASN A 98 6.72 -12.67 -11.42
N GLY A 99 6.33 -11.42 -11.23
CA GLY A 99 7.04 -10.25 -11.72
C GLY A 99 7.83 -9.59 -10.60
N ARG A 100 8.97 -9.00 -10.93
CA ARG A 100 9.74 -8.11 -10.07
C ARG A 100 9.22 -6.69 -10.21
N PHE A 101 8.95 -6.05 -9.08
CA PHE A 101 8.55 -4.65 -8.99
C PHE A 101 9.63 -3.87 -8.25
N ASN A 102 10.03 -2.73 -8.81
CA ASN A 102 10.94 -1.81 -8.15
C ASN A 102 10.12 -0.79 -7.38
N GLN A 103 10.49 -0.55 -6.13
CA GLN A 103 9.93 0.55 -5.38
C GLN A 103 10.59 1.86 -5.80
N GLN A 104 9.76 2.86 -6.04
CA GLN A 104 10.18 4.21 -6.37
C GLN A 104 9.62 5.20 -5.37
N SER A 105 10.38 6.27 -5.14
CA SER A 105 9.96 7.40 -4.31
C SER A 105 10.08 8.72 -5.07
N SER A 106 9.20 9.65 -4.74
CA SER A 106 9.23 11.05 -5.15
C SER A 106 9.00 11.91 -3.91
N TYR A 107 9.66 13.06 -3.85
CA TYR A 107 9.58 13.96 -2.69
C TYR A 107 9.23 15.38 -3.11
N ARG A 108 8.66 16.16 -2.19
CA ARG A 108 8.53 17.62 -2.31
C ARG A 108 8.84 18.29 -0.99
N VAL A 109 9.33 19.53 -1.06
CA VAL A 109 9.66 20.34 0.11
C VAL A 109 8.55 21.35 0.34
N CYS A 110 8.10 21.50 1.59
CA CYS A 110 7.08 22.45 1.98
C CYS A 110 7.68 23.57 2.84
N PHE A 111 7.05 24.74 2.75
CA PHE A 111 7.47 25.96 3.41
C PHE A 111 6.29 26.63 4.12
N ASP A 112 6.60 27.33 5.22
CA ASP A 112 5.65 28.16 5.94
C ASP A 112 5.35 29.47 5.18
N ALA A 113 4.43 30.27 5.70
CA ALA A 113 4.07 31.57 5.13
C ALA A 113 5.23 32.59 5.09
N ALA A 114 6.26 32.40 5.91
CA ALA A 114 7.46 33.23 5.93
C ALA A 114 8.58 32.70 5.01
N GLY A 115 8.35 31.57 4.33
CA GLY A 115 9.33 30.93 3.44
C GLY A 115 10.36 30.06 4.15
N ASN A 116 10.18 29.73 5.44
CA ASN A 116 11.05 28.79 6.14
C ASN A 116 10.68 27.36 5.80
N TYR A 117 11.69 26.49 5.74
CA TYR A 117 11.49 25.05 5.60
C TYR A 117 10.64 24.50 6.74
N THR A 118 9.57 23.76 6.42
CA THR A 118 8.77 23.04 7.42
C THR A 118 9.14 21.57 7.44
N HIS A 119 8.94 20.88 6.32
CA HIS A 119 9.13 19.44 6.19
C HIS A 119 9.31 19.01 4.74
N THR A 120 9.60 17.72 4.57
CA THR A 120 9.65 17.06 3.26
C THR A 120 8.60 15.95 3.23
N GLU A 121 7.76 15.97 2.21
CA GLU A 121 6.78 14.93 1.96
C GLU A 121 7.32 13.92 0.97
N TYR A 122 6.93 12.66 1.14
CA TYR A 122 7.32 11.55 0.29
C TYR A 122 6.08 10.81 -0.18
N GLN A 123 6.11 10.38 -1.43
CA GLN A 123 5.18 9.42 -1.99
C GLN A 123 5.95 8.24 -2.57
N TYR A 124 5.32 7.07 -2.53
CA TYR A 124 5.92 5.80 -2.92
C TYR A 124 5.04 5.12 -3.95
N GLN A 125 5.66 4.42 -4.89
CA GLN A 125 4.97 3.55 -5.84
C GLN A 125 5.79 2.28 -6.10
N SER A 126 5.13 1.22 -6.54
CA SER A 126 5.77 0.00 -7.02
C SER A 126 5.55 -0.10 -8.52
N VAL A 127 6.64 -0.15 -9.29
CA VAL A 127 6.60 -0.20 -10.75
C VAL A 127 7.13 -1.54 -11.24
N PHE A 128 6.39 -2.18 -12.14
CA PHE A 128 6.82 -3.42 -12.77
C PHE A 128 8.16 -3.21 -13.49
N SER A 129 9.12 -4.10 -13.23
CA SER A 129 10.47 -4.03 -13.79
C SER A 129 10.72 -5.14 -14.81
N ALA A 130 10.53 -6.39 -14.40
CA ALA A 130 10.86 -7.55 -15.22
C ALA A 130 10.03 -8.76 -14.79
N CYS A 131 9.94 -9.73 -15.69
CA CYS A 131 9.40 -11.03 -15.33
C CYS A 131 10.46 -11.90 -14.67
N GLY A 132 10.04 -12.65 -13.66
CA GLY A 132 10.93 -13.38 -12.80
C GLY A 132 11.35 -12.58 -11.57
N CYS A 133 11.60 -13.34 -10.52
CA CYS A 133 12.33 -12.95 -9.34
C CYS A 133 13.65 -13.73 -9.39
#